data_AF-X1LMR7-F1
#
_entry.id   AF-X1LMR7-F1
#
_cell.length_a   1.000
_cell.length_b   1.000
_cell.length_c   1.000
_cell.angle_alpha   90.00
_cell.angle_beta   90.00
_cell.angle_gamma   90.00
#
_symmetry.space_group_name_H-M   'P 1'
#
loop_
_entity.id
_entity.type
_entity.pdbx_description
1 polymer ?
#
loop_
_entity_poly.entity_id
_entity_poly.type
_entity_poly.pdbx_seq_one_letter_code
_entity_poly.pdbx_strand_id
1 'polypeptide(L)'
;MPENVYLGTTIETNDYFYKLIVPKEVATSAGEIIAIREENKITDAPAPFSRYEAMIDPGLKQFRKFVSIEPIMDFDLETMLNWMNEIAPAIIEVGADNYGHHLREPSWYKVQYLLGGLRTICPNVKEKTGLERL
;
A
#
# COMPACT_ATOMS: atom_id res chain seq x y z
N MET A 1 -4.21 -5.17 25.49
CA MET A 1 -4.72 -5.88 24.30
C MET A 1 -4.22 -7.33 24.37
N PRO A 2 -5.03 -8.34 24.04
CA PRO A 2 -4.56 -9.73 24.04
C PRO A 2 -3.41 -9.93 23.04
N GLU A 3 -2.44 -10.78 23.36
CA GLU A 3 -1.18 -10.94 22.60
C GLU A 3 -1.36 -11.45 21.15
N ASN A 4 -2.51 -12.07 20.87
CA ASN A 4 -2.86 -12.70 19.60
C ASN A 4 -3.70 -11.80 18.68
N VAL A 5 -3.92 -10.54 19.04
CA VAL A 5 -4.71 -9.61 18.21
C VAL A 5 -3.76 -8.73 17.41
N TYR A 6 -4.09 -8.51 16.14
CA TYR A 6 -3.38 -7.61 15.24
C TYR A 6 -4.33 -6.52 14.76
N LEU A 7 -3.85 -5.28 14.74
CA LEU A 7 -4.51 -4.20 14.02
C LEU A 7 -4.15 -4.34 12.54
N GLY A 8 -5.15 -4.63 11.71
CA GLY A 8 -4.96 -4.92 10.28
C GLY A 8 -5.39 -3.77 9.38
N THR A 9 -4.70 -3.59 8.25
CA THR A 9 -5.21 -2.83 7.11
C THR A 9 -4.89 -3.55 5.79
N THR A 10 -5.65 -3.25 4.75
CA THR A 10 -5.31 -3.62 3.36
C THR A 10 -4.85 -2.37 2.63
N ILE A 11 -3.76 -2.45 1.88
CA ILE A 11 -3.26 -1.39 1.01
C ILE A 11 -3.19 -1.96 -0.40
N GLU A 12 -4.13 -1.61 -1.27
CA GLU A 12 -3.93 -1.82 -2.70
C GLU A 12 -2.89 -0.83 -3.23
N THR A 13 -2.05 -1.29 -4.15
CA THR A 13 -1.19 -0.38 -4.89
C THR A 13 -1.94 0.16 -6.11
N ASN A 14 -1.67 1.37 -6.58
CA ASN A 14 -2.23 1.85 -7.83
C ASN A 14 -1.22 2.73 -8.57
N ASP A 15 -1.38 2.81 -9.90
CA ASP A 15 -0.61 3.68 -10.78
C ASP A 15 -0.92 5.18 -10.56
N TYR A 16 -2.08 5.49 -9.98
CA TYR A 16 -2.59 6.86 -9.84
C TYR A 16 -1.99 7.63 -8.66
N PHE A 17 -1.40 6.96 -7.67
CA PHE A 17 -0.80 7.60 -6.50
C PHE A 17 0.33 8.57 -6.88
N TYR A 18 1.02 8.30 -7.99
CA TYR A 18 2.19 9.07 -8.40
C TYR A 18 1.87 10.33 -9.20
N LYS A 19 0.60 10.53 -9.61
CA LYS A 19 0.18 11.81 -10.18
C LYS A 19 -0.25 12.83 -9.13
N LEU A 20 -0.37 12.43 -7.86
CA LEU A 20 -0.73 13.33 -6.75
C LEU A 20 0.46 14.11 -6.16
N ILE A 21 1.70 13.72 -6.44
CA ILE A 21 2.90 14.45 -5.97
C ILE A 21 3.33 15.44 -7.06
N VAL A 22 2.44 16.39 -7.40
CA VAL A 22 2.85 17.60 -8.09
C VAL A 22 3.31 18.59 -7.02
N PRO A 23 4.55 19.11 -7.06
CA PRO A 23 5.04 20.05 -6.07
C PRO A 23 4.11 21.27 -5.93
N LYS A 24 3.96 21.72 -4.68
CA LYS A 24 3.10 22.83 -4.20
C LYS A 24 3.24 24.15 -4.98
N GLU A 25 4.28 24.28 -5.78
CA GLU A 25 4.67 25.49 -6.52
C GLU A 25 4.07 25.56 -7.93
N VAL A 26 3.61 24.44 -8.51
CA VAL A 26 3.04 24.41 -9.87
C VAL A 26 1.54 24.65 -9.87
N ALA A 27 0.86 24.52 -8.73
CA ALA A 27 -0.57 24.71 -8.59
C ALA A 27 -0.93 26.19 -8.33
N THR A 28 -0.62 27.08 -9.27
CA THR A 28 -1.13 28.46 -9.27
C THR A 28 -2.10 28.68 -10.42
N SER A 29 -3.36 28.28 -10.22
CA SER A 29 -4.54 29.11 -10.50
C SER A 29 -5.81 28.33 -10.14
N ALA A 30 -6.74 29.05 -9.51
CA ALA A 30 -7.92 28.51 -8.85
C ALA A 30 -8.84 27.75 -9.81
N GLY A 31 -8.94 26.44 -9.62
CA GLY A 31 -9.89 25.58 -10.33
C GLY A 31 -9.50 24.10 -10.35
N GLU A 32 -8.20 23.80 -10.43
CA GLU A 32 -7.70 22.43 -10.67
C GLU A 32 -7.33 21.66 -9.39
N ILE A 33 -7.15 22.36 -8.26
CA ILE A 33 -6.73 21.76 -6.98
C ILE A 33 -7.81 20.88 -6.34
N ILE A 34 -9.08 21.04 -6.73
CA ILE A 34 -10.19 20.24 -6.19
C ILE A 34 -10.18 18.80 -6.74
N ALA A 35 -9.51 18.55 -7.87
CA ALA A 35 -9.53 17.25 -8.56
C ALA A 35 -8.41 16.27 -8.12
N ILE A 36 -7.47 16.69 -7.27
CA ILE A 36 -6.30 15.86 -6.92
C ILE A 36 -6.61 14.89 -5.78
N ARG A 37 -7.76 15.02 -5.10
CA ARG A 37 -8.32 13.95 -4.27
C ARG A 37 -9.27 13.10 -5.10
N GLU A 38 -8.82 12.54 -6.23
CA GLU A 38 -9.60 11.50 -6.89
C GLU A 38 -9.64 10.28 -5.97
N GLU A 39 -10.71 10.26 -5.19
CA GLU A 39 -11.27 9.10 -4.51
C GLU A 39 -11.10 7.87 -5.41
N ASN A 40 -10.65 6.76 -4.83
CA ASN A 40 -10.51 5.47 -5.50
C ASN A 40 -11.77 5.19 -6.35
N LYS A 41 -11.76 5.50 -7.65
CA LYS A 41 -12.91 5.23 -8.55
C LYS A 41 -13.18 3.74 -8.78
N ILE A 42 -12.46 2.87 -8.08
CA ILE A 42 -12.57 1.42 -8.13
C ILE A 42 -13.42 0.90 -6.94
N THR A 43 -13.39 1.55 -5.77
CA THR A 43 -14.14 1.11 -4.57
C THR A 43 -14.46 2.27 -3.62
N ASP A 44 -15.50 2.12 -2.78
CA ASP A 44 -15.81 3.05 -1.67
C ASP A 44 -14.79 2.97 -0.50
N ALA A 45 -13.68 2.24 -0.65
CA ALA A 45 -12.66 2.13 0.38
C ALA A 45 -11.83 3.44 0.48
N PRO A 46 -11.39 3.83 1.69
CA PRO A 46 -10.52 5.00 1.87
C PRO A 46 -9.26 4.88 1.00
N ALA A 47 -8.71 5.99 0.51
CA ALA A 47 -7.49 5.93 -0.29
C ALA A 47 -6.32 5.21 0.44
N PRO A 48 -5.43 4.49 -0.27
CA PRO A 48 -4.26 3.83 0.29
C PRO A 48 -3.45 4.70 1.26
N PHE A 49 -3.18 5.97 0.92
CA PHE A 49 -2.47 6.89 1.80
C PHE A 49 -3.22 7.19 3.10
N SER A 50 -4.55 7.36 3.05
CA SER A 50 -5.34 7.56 4.27
C SER A 50 -5.28 6.35 5.20
N ARG A 51 -5.21 5.14 4.64
CA ARG A 51 -4.99 3.90 5.41
C ARG A 51 -3.58 3.83 6.00
N TYR A 52 -2.57 4.25 5.24
CA TYR A 52 -1.22 4.41 5.74
C TYR A 52 -1.14 5.42 6.90
N GLU A 53 -1.70 6.63 6.73
CA GLU A 53 -1.72 7.67 7.77
C GLU A 53 -2.39 7.18 9.05
N ALA A 54 -3.52 6.49 8.92
CA ALA A 54 -4.19 5.89 10.06
C ALA A 54 -3.29 4.87 10.79
N MET A 55 -2.52 4.06 10.06
CA MET A 55 -1.66 3.03 10.65
C MET A 55 -0.40 3.56 11.32
N ILE A 56 0.01 4.80 11.05
CA ILE A 56 1.15 5.45 11.72
C ILE A 56 0.73 6.35 12.89
N ASP A 57 -0.56 6.40 13.21
CA ASP A 57 -1.08 7.19 14.34
C ASP A 57 -0.33 6.83 15.64
N PRO A 58 0.20 7.83 16.38
CA PRO A 58 0.94 7.59 17.62
C PRO A 58 0.17 6.82 18.69
N GLY A 59 -1.15 6.97 18.74
CA GLY A 59 -2.07 6.26 19.62
C GLY A 59 -2.28 4.79 19.23
N LEU A 60 -1.72 4.35 18.10
CA LEU A 60 -1.75 2.95 17.66
C LEU A 60 -0.39 2.23 17.80
N LYS A 61 0.64 2.89 18.37
CA LYS A 61 1.99 2.31 18.53
C LYS A 61 2.01 1.04 19.40
N GLN A 62 1.11 0.91 20.35
CA GLN A 62 1.02 -0.26 21.23
C GLN A 62 0.42 -1.51 20.55
N PHE A 63 -0.13 -1.37 19.34
CA PHE A 63 -0.76 -2.48 18.63
C PHE A 63 0.26 -3.18 17.74
N ARG A 64 0.25 -4.51 17.74
CA ARG A 64 0.93 -5.28 16.69
C ARG A 64 0.14 -5.10 15.40
N LYS A 65 0.83 -4.78 14.31
CA LYS A 65 0.18 -4.43 13.05
C LYS A 65 0.31 -5.54 12.01
N PHE A 66 -0.71 -5.66 11.18
CA PHE A 66 -0.75 -6.52 10.01
C PHE A 66 -1.08 -5.66 8.79
N VAL A 67 -0.39 -5.87 7.68
CA VAL A 67 -0.68 -5.21 6.41
C VAL A 67 -0.86 -6.25 5.32
N SER A 68 -1.99 -6.20 4.63
CA SER A 68 -2.20 -6.95 3.38
C SER A 68 -2.01 -6.01 2.20
N ILE A 69 -1.03 -6.28 1.34
CA ILE A 69 -0.79 -5.57 0.08
C ILE A 69 -1.51 -6.34 -1.02
N GLU A 70 -2.78 -6.02 -1.26
CA GLU A 70 -3.60 -6.72 -2.26
C GLU A 70 -4.75 -5.87 -2.81
N PRO A 71 -5.13 -6.08 -4.09
CA PRO A 71 -4.28 -6.71 -5.10
C PRO A 71 -3.05 -5.83 -5.37
N ILE A 72 -1.90 -6.46 -5.63
CA ILE A 72 -0.69 -5.74 -6.05
C ILE A 72 -0.82 -5.37 -7.53
N MET A 73 -0.95 -4.08 -7.79
CA MET A 73 -0.87 -3.41 -9.10
C MET A 73 0.49 -2.69 -9.24
N ASP A 74 0.69 -1.85 -10.27
CA ASP A 74 1.88 -1.00 -10.38
C ASP A 74 2.08 -0.10 -9.14
N PHE A 75 3.34 0.13 -8.73
CA PHE A 75 3.71 0.89 -7.52
C PHE A 75 5.09 1.56 -7.62
N ASP A 76 5.40 2.52 -6.75
CA ASP A 76 6.78 2.96 -6.50
C ASP A 76 7.37 2.17 -5.34
N LEU A 77 8.52 1.57 -5.59
CA LEU A 77 9.17 0.67 -4.64
C LEU A 77 9.60 1.42 -3.38
N GLU A 78 10.20 2.61 -3.53
CA GLU A 78 10.73 3.39 -2.41
C GLU A 78 9.60 3.84 -1.48
N THR A 79 8.51 4.35 -2.04
CA THR A 79 7.31 4.76 -1.29
C THR A 79 6.73 3.60 -0.49
N MET A 80 6.56 2.43 -1.12
CA MET A 80 6.01 1.25 -0.45
C MET A 80 6.90 0.79 0.71
N LEU A 81 8.22 0.76 0.51
CA LEU A 81 9.16 0.38 1.57
C LEU A 81 9.20 1.42 2.70
N ASN A 82 9.12 2.71 2.39
CA ASN A 82 9.05 3.77 3.40
C ASN A 82 7.78 3.64 4.24
N TRP A 83 6.61 3.41 3.62
CA TRP A 83 5.37 3.20 4.36
C TRP A 83 5.46 1.99 5.28
N MET A 84 6.03 0.86 4.82
CA MET A 84 6.17 -0.33 5.66
C MET A 84 7.16 -0.12 6.81
N ASN A 85 8.23 0.65 6.59
CA ASN A 85 9.15 1.04 7.67
C ASN A 85 8.43 1.88 8.75
N GLU A 86 7.62 2.86 8.34
CA GLU A 86 6.91 3.72 9.30
C GLU A 86 5.76 3.00 10.03
N ILE A 87 5.03 2.14 9.32
CA ILE A 87 3.99 1.31 9.93
C ILE A 87 4.61 0.31 10.92
N ALA A 88 5.77 -0.25 10.61
CA ALA A 88 6.44 -1.32 11.35
C ALA A 88 5.53 -2.55 11.60
N PRO A 89 5.00 -3.20 10.55
CA PRO A 89 4.11 -4.34 10.68
C PRO A 89 4.83 -5.58 11.20
N ALA A 90 4.13 -6.37 12.00
CA ALA A 90 4.60 -7.67 12.48
C ALA A 90 4.38 -8.79 11.43
N ILE A 91 3.42 -8.58 10.52
CA ILE A 91 3.10 -9.50 9.43
C ILE A 91 2.73 -8.67 8.19
N ILE A 92 3.27 -9.05 7.04
CA ILE A 92 2.87 -8.53 5.73
C ILE A 92 2.41 -9.69 4.84
N GLU A 93 1.29 -9.52 4.17
CA GLU A 93 0.84 -10.41 3.09
C GLU A 93 0.87 -9.67 1.76
N VAL A 94 1.26 -10.34 0.67
CA VAL A 94 1.29 -9.77 -0.69
C VAL A 94 0.52 -10.69 -1.63
N GLY A 95 -0.45 -10.16 -2.37
CA GLY A 95 -1.30 -10.95 -3.27
C GLY A 95 -1.62 -10.26 -4.59
N ALA A 96 -1.73 -11.04 -5.67
CA ALA A 96 -2.12 -10.59 -7.01
C ALA A 96 -3.65 -10.39 -7.14
N ASP A 97 -4.10 -9.90 -8.29
CA ASP A 97 -5.53 -9.87 -8.63
C ASP A 97 -6.04 -11.28 -8.94
N ASN A 98 -6.58 -11.96 -7.94
CA ASN A 98 -7.08 -13.33 -8.08
C ASN A 98 -8.53 -13.41 -8.57
N TYR A 99 -9.22 -12.28 -8.73
CA TYR A 99 -10.64 -12.24 -9.13
C TYR A 99 -10.86 -11.80 -10.57
N GLY A 100 -9.79 -11.58 -11.34
CA GLY A 100 -9.87 -11.30 -12.78
C GLY A 100 -10.45 -9.93 -13.09
N HIS A 101 -10.16 -8.93 -12.24
CA HIS A 101 -10.56 -7.54 -12.44
C HIS A 101 -9.74 -6.83 -13.53
N HIS A 102 -8.78 -7.52 -14.16
CA HIS A 102 -7.92 -7.01 -15.24
C HIS A 102 -7.16 -5.73 -14.83
N LEU A 103 -6.71 -5.70 -13.58
CA LEU A 103 -5.94 -4.60 -13.04
C LEU A 103 -4.55 -4.52 -13.70
N ARG A 104 -3.93 -3.34 -13.67
CA ARG A 104 -2.57 -3.14 -14.19
C ARG A 104 -1.55 -3.74 -13.21
N GLU A 105 -1.33 -5.05 -13.33
CA GLU A 105 -0.38 -5.78 -12.48
C GLU A 105 1.09 -5.40 -12.79
N PRO A 106 1.97 -5.40 -11.78
CA PRO A 106 3.39 -5.14 -11.97
C PRO A 106 4.09 -6.36 -12.59
N SER A 107 5.28 -6.17 -13.15
CA SER A 107 6.12 -7.31 -13.57
C SER A 107 6.62 -8.11 -12.36
N TRP A 108 6.80 -9.43 -12.52
CA TRP A 108 7.39 -10.27 -11.49
C TRP A 108 8.66 -9.72 -10.86
N TYR A 109 9.61 -9.26 -11.70
CA TYR A 109 10.86 -8.69 -11.23
C TYR A 109 10.63 -7.56 -10.23
N LYS A 110 9.69 -6.64 -10.53
CA LYS A 110 9.34 -5.54 -9.63
C LYS A 110 8.77 -6.04 -8.30
N VAL A 111 7.94 -7.08 -8.34
CA VAL A 111 7.42 -7.76 -7.13
C VAL A 111 8.57 -8.40 -6.34
N GLN A 112 9.55 -9.02 -6.99
CA GLN A 112 10.72 -9.60 -6.31
C GLN A 112 11.53 -8.55 -5.53
N TYR A 113 11.72 -7.34 -6.11
CA TYR A 113 12.37 -6.24 -5.37
C TYR A 113 11.57 -5.80 -4.15
N LEU A 114 10.25 -5.70 -4.30
CA LEU A 114 9.38 -5.39 -3.18
C LEU A 114 9.51 -6.46 -2.10
N LEU A 115 9.33 -7.74 -2.43
CA LEU A 115 9.45 -8.84 -1.47
C LEU A 115 10.82 -8.86 -0.78
N GLY A 116 11.89 -8.61 -1.53
CA GLY A 116 13.25 -8.48 -0.99
C GLY A 116 13.35 -7.37 0.06
N GLY A 117 12.85 -6.18 -0.25
CA GLY A 117 12.82 -5.05 0.69
C GLY A 117 11.88 -5.27 1.88
N LEU A 118 10.69 -5.83 1.66
CA LEU A 118 9.75 -6.12 2.74
C LEU A 118 10.33 -7.10 3.77
N ARG A 119 11.11 -8.08 3.31
CA ARG A 119 11.79 -9.06 4.18
C ARG A 119 12.90 -8.46 5.04
N THR A 120 13.44 -7.28 4.69
CA THR A 120 14.38 -6.57 5.57
C THR A 120 13.67 -5.78 6.66
N ILE A 121 12.40 -5.42 6.45
CA ILE A 121 11.57 -4.59 7.33
C ILE A 121 10.75 -5.45 8.29
N CYS A 122 10.08 -6.48 7.76
CA CYS A 122 9.11 -7.30 8.48
C CYS A 122 9.62 -8.75 8.59
N PRO A 123 9.62 -9.34 9.80
CA PRO A 123 10.09 -10.72 10.01
C PRO A 123 9.16 -11.78 9.40
N ASN A 124 7.91 -11.43 9.08
CA ASN A 124 6.92 -12.37 8.56
C ASN A 124 6.24 -11.80 7.31
N VAL A 125 6.89 -12.01 6.16
CA VAL A 125 6.33 -11.69 4.85
C VAL A 125 5.81 -12.97 4.20
N LYS A 126 4.53 -12.96 3.82
CA LYS A 126 3.86 -14.09 3.18
C LYS A 126 3.44 -13.72 1.76
N GLU A 127 3.76 -14.61 0.83
CA GLU A 127 3.27 -14.56 -0.54
C GLU A 127 1.94 -15.32 -0.60
N LYS A 128 0.87 -14.66 -1.06
CA LYS A 128 -0.42 -15.33 -1.28
C LYS A 128 -0.37 -16.15 -2.55
N THR A 129 -1.09 -17.27 -2.58
CA THR A 129 -1.19 -18.15 -3.74
C THR A 129 -1.60 -17.37 -5.00
N GLY A 130 -0.91 -17.65 -6.11
CA GLY A 130 -1.13 -16.98 -7.38
C GLY A 130 -0.25 -15.75 -7.59
N LEU A 131 0.52 -15.30 -6.59
CA LEU A 131 1.47 -14.20 -6.77
C LEU A 131 2.61 -14.57 -7.73
N GLU A 132 3.01 -15.84 -7.73
CA GLU A 132 4.07 -16.40 -8.56
C GLU A 132 3.76 -16.42 -10.07
N ARG A 133 2.51 -16.12 -10.46
CA ARG A 133 2.05 -16.09 -11.85
C ARG A 133 2.34 -14.75 -12.56
N LEU A 134 2.69 -13.71 -11.78
CA LEU A 134 3.01 -12.37 -12.26
C LEU A 134 4.32 -12.33 -13.07
#